data_AF-A0A6B1I6S0-F1
#
_entry.id   AF-A0A6B1I6S0-F1
#
_cell.length_a   1.000
_cell.length_b   1.000
_cell.length_c   1.000
_cell.angle_alpha   90.00
_cell.angle_beta   90.00
_cell.angle_gamma   90.00
#
_symmetry.space_group_name_H-M   'P 1'
#
loop_
_entity.id
_entity.type
_entity.pdbx_description
1 polymer ?
#
loop_
_entity_poly.entity_id
_entity_poly.type
_entity_poly.pdbx_seq_one_letter_code
_entity_poly.pdbx_strand_id
1 'polypeptide(L)'
;MVPQDPNPIPWGAMDRFQAHYIVKTPSDDPHMYLARTRLKTKGHFASKKLESVSWEGVGDLAVSLNNDEELKNMILKQDVRDANILVEPTDGAVRIHGKWKNHLEFGVTKEQFDIYDRIAGHVKSLNTFKPSTNPEP
;
A
#
# COMPACT_ATOMS: atom_id res chain seq x y z
N MET A 1 18.46 19.81 -38.26
CA MET A 1 17.72 18.56 -37.98
C MET A 1 18.15 18.07 -36.60
N VAL A 2 17.21 17.99 -35.66
CA VAL A 2 17.48 17.41 -34.33
C VAL A 2 17.64 15.90 -34.51
N PRO A 3 18.70 15.27 -33.97
CA PRO A 3 18.88 13.82 -34.07
C PRO A 3 17.65 13.10 -33.52
N GLN A 4 17.05 12.22 -34.32
CA GLN A 4 15.98 11.34 -33.84
C GLN A 4 16.60 10.30 -32.90
N ASP A 5 15.95 10.09 -31.75
CA ASP A 5 16.35 9.06 -30.79
C ASP A 5 16.31 7.69 -31.48
N PRO A 6 17.44 6.95 -31.56
CA PRO A 6 17.51 5.65 -32.22
C PRO A 6 16.71 4.57 -31.50
N ASN A 7 16.22 4.83 -30.28
CA ASN A 7 15.43 3.89 -29.50
C ASN A 7 14.10 4.54 -29.06
N PRO A 8 13.19 4.83 -30.02
CA PRO A 8 11.89 5.40 -29.67
C PRO A 8 11.19 4.41 -28.75
N ILE A 9 10.73 4.90 -27.59
CA ILE A 9 9.95 4.09 -26.65
C ILE A 9 8.75 3.55 -27.45
N PRO A 10 8.61 2.23 -27.66
CA PRO A 10 7.62 1.68 -28.60
C PRO A 10 6.16 1.86 -28.12
N TRP A 11 5.99 2.55 -27.02
CA TRP A 11 4.75 2.78 -26.33
C TRP A 11 4.73 4.27 -25.97
N GLY A 12 3.77 5.03 -26.52
CA GLY A 12 3.42 6.34 -25.97
C GLY A 12 3.01 6.24 -24.49
N ALA A 13 2.55 7.33 -23.88
CA ALA A 13 2.02 7.30 -22.52
C ALA A 13 0.77 6.41 -22.43
N MET A 14 0.95 5.09 -22.28
CA MET A 14 -0.14 4.15 -22.01
C MET A 14 -0.81 4.52 -20.69
N ASP A 15 -2.14 4.51 -20.67
CA ASP A 15 -2.93 4.78 -19.47
C ASP A 15 -2.50 3.87 -18.31
N ARG A 16 -2.37 4.48 -17.13
CA ARG A 16 -1.97 3.82 -15.89
C ARG A 16 -3.09 3.98 -14.88
N PHE A 17 -3.39 2.88 -14.20
CA PHE A 17 -4.46 2.77 -13.23
C PHE A 17 -3.90 2.33 -11.88
N GLN A 18 -4.55 2.75 -10.80
CA GLN A 18 -4.20 2.38 -9.45
C GLN A 18 -5.48 2.28 -8.64
N ALA A 19 -5.65 1.16 -7.93
CA ALA A 19 -6.76 0.99 -7.01
C ALA A 19 -6.40 1.60 -5.65
N HIS A 20 -7.29 2.43 -5.12
CA HIS A 20 -7.13 3.09 -3.82
C HIS A 20 -8.25 2.61 -2.90
N TYR A 21 -7.88 2.02 -1.78
CA TYR A 21 -8.79 1.69 -0.70
C TYR A 21 -8.80 2.84 0.30
N ILE A 22 -9.97 3.42 0.57
CA ILE A 22 -10.08 4.67 1.35
C ILE A 22 -10.76 4.38 2.68
N VAL A 23 -10.07 4.70 3.77
CA VAL A 23 -10.59 4.62 5.13
C VAL A 23 -10.78 6.04 5.65
N LYS A 24 -12.03 6.47 5.87
CA LYS A 24 -12.31 7.76 6.51
C LYS A 24 -11.89 7.70 7.97
N THR A 25 -11.02 8.61 8.37
CA THR A 25 -10.54 8.71 9.76
C THR A 25 -10.32 10.18 10.12
N PRO A 26 -11.10 10.73 11.06
CA PRO A 26 -10.80 12.04 11.61
C PRO A 26 -9.62 11.87 12.58
N SER A 27 -8.40 12.18 12.12
CA SER A 27 -7.22 12.13 12.98
C SER A 27 -6.43 13.43 12.90
N ASP A 28 -6.13 13.99 14.07
CA ASP A 28 -5.30 15.19 14.21
C ASP A 28 -3.81 14.93 13.98
N ASP A 29 -3.40 13.66 13.99
CA ASP A 29 -2.04 13.26 13.60
C ASP A 29 -2.12 12.29 12.40
N PRO A 30 -1.88 12.79 11.17
CA PRO A 30 -1.80 11.97 9.97
C PRO A 30 -0.59 11.03 9.96
N HIS A 31 0.53 11.42 10.57
CA HIS A 31 1.82 10.71 10.42
C HIS A 31 1.81 9.33 11.08
N MET A 32 0.92 9.12 12.06
CA MET A 32 0.74 7.83 12.71
C MET A 32 0.34 6.69 11.74
N TYR A 33 -0.24 7.05 10.57
CA TYR A 33 -0.71 6.11 9.56
C TYR A 33 0.24 5.91 8.38
N LEU A 34 1.36 6.65 8.32
CA LEU A 34 2.32 6.47 7.23
C LEU A 34 3.01 5.12 7.37
N ALA A 35 2.76 4.22 6.43
CA ALA A 35 3.41 2.91 6.38
C ALA A 35 3.62 2.46 4.93
N ARG A 36 4.72 1.76 4.68
CA ARG A 36 4.98 1.09 3.39
C ARG A 36 5.62 -0.26 3.62
N THR A 37 5.35 -1.21 2.73
CA THR A 37 6.01 -2.50 2.76
C THR A 37 7.49 -2.38 2.38
N ARG A 38 8.36 -3.04 3.16
CA ARG A 38 9.74 -3.34 2.81
C ARG A 38 9.84 -4.83 2.47
N LEU A 39 10.21 -5.11 1.23
CA LEU A 39 10.24 -6.46 0.68
C LEU A 39 11.68 -6.98 0.62
N LYS A 40 11.90 -8.19 1.13
CA LYS A 40 13.13 -8.95 0.85
C LYS A 40 12.78 -9.98 -0.23
N THR A 41 13.56 -10.00 -1.30
CA THR A 41 13.32 -10.88 -2.44
C THR A 41 14.55 -11.71 -2.78
N LYS A 42 14.34 -12.92 -3.28
CA LYS A 42 15.39 -13.81 -3.77
C LYS A 42 15.22 -14.08 -5.27
N GLY A 43 16.33 -14.23 -5.99
CA GLY A 43 16.35 -14.49 -7.43
C GLY A 43 16.38 -13.23 -8.31
N HIS A 44 16.41 -13.42 -9.62
CA HIS A 44 16.54 -12.34 -10.62
C HIS A 44 15.43 -12.40 -11.67
N PHE A 45 15.08 -11.23 -12.23
CA PHE A 45 14.08 -11.09 -13.30
C PHE A 45 12.74 -11.78 -12.96
N ALA A 46 12.22 -12.62 -13.87
CA ALA A 46 10.96 -13.35 -13.73
C ALA A 46 10.98 -14.43 -12.63
N SER A 47 12.16 -14.84 -12.16
CA SER A 47 12.31 -15.81 -11.07
C SER A 47 12.28 -15.17 -9.67
N LYS A 48 12.13 -13.84 -9.59
CA LYS A 48 12.16 -13.12 -8.33
C LYS A 48 10.95 -13.49 -7.47
N LYS A 49 11.21 -14.02 -6.27
CA LYS A 49 10.19 -14.41 -5.29
C LYS A 49 10.32 -13.60 -4.01
N LEU A 50 9.21 -13.39 -3.32
CA LEU A 50 9.18 -12.80 -1.98
C LEU A 50 9.79 -13.79 -0.98
N GLU A 51 10.72 -13.33 -0.16
CA GLU A 51 11.31 -14.10 0.95
C GLU A 51 10.72 -13.65 2.29
N SER A 52 10.60 -12.33 2.49
CA SER A 52 9.98 -11.76 3.68
C SER A 52 9.38 -10.39 3.36
N VAL A 53 8.41 -10.00 4.19
CA VAL A 53 7.83 -8.66 4.19
C VAL A 53 7.85 -8.09 5.61
N SER A 54 8.20 -6.82 5.71
CA SER A 54 8.04 -6.00 6.91
C SER A 54 7.42 -4.66 6.52
N TRP A 55 6.99 -3.90 7.51
CA TRP A 55 6.46 -2.55 7.33
C TRP A 55 7.45 -1.52 7.86
N GLU A 56 7.66 -0.45 7.09
CA GLU A 56 8.41 0.74 7.48
C GLU A 56 7.44 1.91 7.60
N GLY A 57 7.59 2.71 8.65
CA GLY A 57 6.78 3.89 8.91
C GLY A 57 7.25 4.57 10.19
N VAL A 58 6.92 5.85 10.34
CA VAL A 58 7.26 6.62 11.55
C VAL A 58 6.22 6.36 12.65
N GLY A 59 4.99 6.03 12.26
CA GLY A 59 3.84 5.89 13.14
C GLY A 59 3.56 4.48 13.64
N ASP A 60 2.63 4.40 14.60
CA ASP A 60 2.17 3.17 15.25
C ASP A 60 1.57 2.15 14.28
N LEU A 61 1.06 2.60 13.12
CA LEU A 61 0.52 1.68 12.12
C LEU A 61 1.58 0.68 11.64
N ALA A 62 2.81 1.12 11.36
CA ALA A 62 3.85 0.21 10.90
C ALA A 62 4.20 -0.85 11.96
N VAL A 63 4.16 -0.49 13.24
CA VAL A 63 4.37 -1.42 14.36
C VAL A 63 3.23 -2.43 14.42
N SER A 64 1.99 -1.95 14.38
CA SER A 64 0.78 -2.78 14.41
C SER A 64 0.74 -3.78 13.24
N LEU A 65 1.06 -3.33 12.03
CA LEU A 65 1.10 -4.18 10.83
C LEU A 65 2.25 -5.21 10.86
N ASN A 66 3.39 -4.89 11.49
CA ASN A 66 4.50 -5.85 11.65
C ASN A 66 4.18 -6.99 12.65
N ASN A 67 3.30 -6.72 13.62
CA ASN A 67 2.86 -7.70 14.61
C ASN A 67 1.74 -8.62 14.09
N ASP A 68 1.21 -8.36 12.90
CA ASP A 68 0.16 -9.17 12.27
C ASP A 68 0.76 -10.25 11.36
N GLU A 69 1.01 -11.42 11.93
CA GLU A 69 1.58 -12.56 11.19
C GLU A 69 0.65 -13.09 10.09
N GLU A 70 -0.66 -12.98 10.25
CA GLU A 70 -1.60 -13.41 9.22
C GLU A 70 -1.55 -12.48 8.01
N LEU A 71 -1.53 -11.16 8.25
CA LEU A 71 -1.32 -10.18 7.18
C LEU A 71 -0.01 -10.42 6.44
N LYS A 72 1.08 -10.65 7.18
CA LYS A 72 2.40 -10.98 6.61
C LYS A 72 2.30 -12.20 5.69
N ASN A 73 1.64 -13.27 6.14
CA ASN A 73 1.44 -14.49 5.38
C ASN A 73 0.56 -14.30 4.13
N MET A 74 -0.45 -13.42 4.20
CA MET A 74 -1.28 -13.07 3.04
C MET A 74 -0.47 -12.32 1.97
N ILE A 75 0.37 -11.36 2.38
CA ILE A 75 1.22 -10.58 1.48
C ILE A 75 2.32 -11.44 0.86
N LEU A 76 2.90 -12.40 1.59
CA LEU A 76 3.92 -13.32 1.08
C LEU A 76 3.44 -14.22 -0.07
N LYS A 77 2.12 -14.40 -0.21
CA LYS A 77 1.51 -15.15 -1.31
C LYS A 77 1.31 -14.32 -2.58
N GLN A 78 1.44 -12.99 -2.48
CA GLN A 78 1.34 -12.10 -3.64
C GLN A 78 2.63 -12.12 -4.45
N ASP A 79 2.56 -11.66 -5.70
CA ASP A 79 3.76 -11.39 -6.47
C ASP A 79 4.52 -10.17 -5.90
N VAL A 80 5.77 -9.99 -6.33
CA VAL A 80 6.62 -8.90 -5.84
C VAL A 80 5.99 -7.53 -6.07
N ARG A 81 5.25 -7.35 -7.16
CA ARG A 81 4.64 -6.06 -7.52
C ARG A 81 3.44 -5.76 -6.64
N ASP A 82 2.56 -6.71 -6.43
CA ASP A 82 1.33 -6.57 -5.63
C ASP A 82 1.60 -6.59 -4.13
N ALA A 83 2.72 -7.18 -3.70
CA ALA A 83 3.24 -7.04 -2.35
C ALA A 83 3.78 -5.63 -2.03
N ASN A 84 3.99 -4.75 -3.02
CA ASN A 84 4.33 -3.34 -2.74
C ASN A 84 3.06 -2.58 -2.38
N ILE A 85 2.86 -2.32 -1.08
CA ILE A 85 1.70 -1.61 -0.55
C ILE A 85 2.16 -0.35 0.18
N LEU A 86 1.48 0.75 -0.10
CA LEU A 86 1.64 2.03 0.59
C LEU A 86 0.34 2.36 1.33
N VAL A 87 0.50 2.89 2.53
CA VAL A 87 -0.55 3.46 3.37
C VAL A 87 -0.17 4.91 3.64
N GLU A 88 -0.97 5.83 3.13
CA GLU A 88 -0.69 7.25 3.18
C GLU A 88 -1.91 8.01 3.69
N PRO A 89 -1.76 8.88 4.69
CA PRO A 89 -2.83 9.76 5.10
C PRO A 89 -3.06 10.85 4.03
N THR A 90 -4.30 11.29 3.96
CA THR A 90 -4.80 12.39 3.15
C THR A 90 -5.79 13.20 3.98
N ASP A 91 -6.31 14.28 3.42
CA ASP A 91 -7.26 15.14 4.14
C ASP A 91 -8.52 14.35 4.55
N GLY A 92 -8.67 14.10 5.86
CA GLY A 92 -9.78 13.36 6.48
C GLY A 92 -9.85 11.85 6.19
N ALA A 93 -8.83 11.25 5.55
CA ALA A 93 -8.85 9.84 5.20
C ALA A 93 -7.45 9.23 5.05
N VAL A 94 -7.35 7.91 5.18
CA VAL A 94 -6.14 7.14 4.88
C VAL A 94 -6.36 6.33 3.61
N ARG A 95 -5.40 6.38 2.69
CA ARG A 95 -5.40 5.63 1.44
C ARG A 95 -4.47 4.44 1.55
N ILE A 96 -4.93 3.30 1.08
CA ILE A 96 -4.14 2.07 0.95
C ILE A 96 -4.09 1.73 -0.53
N HIS A 97 -2.91 1.60 -1.11
CA HIS A 97 -2.76 1.32 -2.53
C HIS A 97 -1.48 0.56 -2.88
N GLY A 98 -1.52 -0.13 -4.02
CA GLY A 98 -0.36 -0.79 -4.61
C GLY A 98 0.40 0.09 -5.59
N LYS A 99 1.13 -0.52 -6.51
CA LYS A 99 1.77 0.19 -7.64
C LYS A 99 0.79 0.44 -8.80
N TRP A 100 1.12 1.42 -9.63
CA TRP A 100 0.43 1.68 -10.90
C TRP A 100 0.52 0.49 -11.86
N LYS A 101 -0.62 0.07 -12.41
CA LYS A 101 -0.78 -0.99 -13.41
C LYS A 101 -1.20 -0.41 -14.77
N ASN A 102 -0.89 -1.11 -15.85
CA ASN A 102 -1.47 -0.78 -17.16
C ASN A 102 -2.88 -1.41 -17.27
N HIS A 103 -3.62 -1.08 -18.32
CA HIS A 103 -5.00 -1.56 -18.52
C HIS A 103 -5.12 -3.10 -18.63
N LEU A 104 -4.08 -3.81 -19.08
CA LEU A 104 -4.10 -5.27 -19.24
C LEU A 104 -3.92 -5.99 -17.89
N GLU A 105 -3.12 -5.40 -17.01
CA GLU A 105 -2.78 -5.96 -15.69
C GLU A 105 -3.73 -5.48 -14.59
N PHE A 106 -4.51 -4.43 -14.85
CA PHE A 106 -5.34 -3.80 -13.85
C PHE A 106 -6.51 -4.71 -13.45
N GLY A 107 -6.59 -5.00 -12.17
CA GLY A 107 -7.65 -5.77 -11.53
C GLY A 107 -7.38 -5.81 -10.03
N VAL A 108 -8.44 -5.86 -9.23
CA VAL A 108 -8.37 -6.06 -7.78
C VAL A 108 -8.86 -7.48 -7.51
N THR A 109 -7.95 -8.34 -7.09
CA THR A 109 -8.31 -9.71 -6.70
C THR A 109 -8.97 -9.72 -5.33
N LYS A 110 -9.68 -10.80 -5.00
CA LYS A 110 -10.26 -10.97 -3.67
C LYS A 110 -9.16 -10.99 -2.60
N GLU A 111 -8.05 -11.66 -2.88
CA GLU A 111 -6.92 -11.75 -1.96
C GLU A 111 -6.29 -10.38 -1.70
N GLN A 112 -6.18 -9.54 -2.74
CA GLN A 112 -5.69 -8.16 -2.60
C GLN A 112 -6.67 -7.31 -1.77
N PHE A 113 -7.98 -7.48 -2.00
CA PHE A 113 -9.01 -6.83 -1.21
C PHE A 113 -8.93 -7.24 0.26
N ASP A 114 -8.82 -8.54 0.57
CA ASP A 114 -8.76 -9.04 1.94
C ASP A 114 -7.51 -8.52 2.68
N ILE A 115 -6.37 -8.37 1.97
CA ILE A 115 -5.17 -7.72 2.52
C ILE A 115 -5.47 -6.25 2.86
N TYR A 116 -6.10 -5.50 1.96
CA TYR A 116 -6.39 -4.08 2.17
C TYR A 116 -7.45 -3.85 3.25
N ASP A 117 -8.45 -4.72 3.33
CA ASP A 117 -9.47 -4.68 4.37
C ASP A 117 -8.87 -4.94 5.76
N ARG A 118 -7.93 -5.91 5.85
CA ARG A 118 -7.21 -6.17 7.09
C ARG A 118 -6.33 -4.98 7.53
N ILE A 119 -5.62 -4.35 6.60
CA ILE A 119 -4.87 -3.10 6.87
C ILE A 119 -5.83 -2.00 7.34
N ALA A 120 -6.99 -1.86 6.69
CA ALA A 120 -8.02 -0.90 7.09
C ALA A 120 -8.54 -1.15 8.52
N GLY A 121 -8.63 -2.41 8.94
CA GLY A 121 -8.92 -2.79 10.32
C GLY A 121 -7.93 -2.19 11.32
N HIS A 122 -6.62 -2.31 11.05
CA HIS A 122 -5.57 -1.70 11.89
C HIS A 122 -5.66 -0.18 11.94
N VAL A 123 -5.91 0.46 10.79
CA VAL A 123 -6.13 1.93 10.72
C VAL A 123 -7.30 2.34 11.62
N LYS A 124 -8.43 1.62 11.58
CA LYS A 124 -9.60 1.91 12.42
C LYS A 124 -9.32 1.70 13.90
N SER A 125 -8.63 0.62 14.27
CA SER A 125 -8.29 0.32 15.66
C SER A 125 -7.44 1.43 16.29
N LEU A 126 -6.47 1.97 15.54
CA LEU A 126 -5.66 3.10 16.01
C LEU A 126 -6.47 4.38 16.22
N ASN A 127 -7.50 4.61 15.40
CA ASN A 127 -8.39 5.75 15.58
C ASN A 127 -9.26 5.62 16.84
N THR A 128 -9.75 4.42 17.15
CA THR A 128 -10.59 4.18 18.34
C THR A 128 -9.86 4.35 19.67
N PHE A 129 -8.53 4.34 19.69
CA PHE A 129 -7.74 4.57 20.89
C PHE A 129 -7.58 6.04 21.27
N LYS A 130 -8.05 6.99 20.45
CA LYS A 130 -8.11 8.41 20.82
C LYS A 130 -9.44 8.70 21.53
N PRO A 131 -9.47 8.94 22.86
CA PRO A 131 -10.69 9.43 23.50
C PRO A 131 -11.08 10.77 22.87
N SER A 132 -12.38 10.97 22.62
CA SER A 132 -12.88 12.21 22.02
C SER A 132 -12.53 13.41 22.91
N THR A 133 -11.53 14.18 22.52
CA THR A 133 -11.26 15.49 23.12
C THR A 133 -12.19 16.53 22.51
N ASN A 134 -13.49 16.37 22.68
CA ASN A 134 -14.44 17.46 22.52
C ASN A 134 -14.96 17.82 23.91
N PRO A 135 -14.65 19.01 24.45
CA PRO A 135 -15.51 19.56 25.48
C PRO A 135 -16.88 19.82 24.84
N GLU A 136 -17.94 19.22 25.39
CA GLU A 136 -19.31 19.55 25.01
C GLU A 136 -19.57 21.06 25.24
N PRO A 137 -20.42 21.71 24.41
CA PRO A 137 -20.78 23.11 24.56
C PRO A 137 -21.60 23.41 25.83
#